data_AF-A0A8H7KC43-F1
#
_entry.id   AF-A0A8H7KC43-F1
#
_cell.length_a   1.000
_cell.length_b   1.000
_cell.length_c   1.000
_cell.angle_alpha   90.00
_cell.angle_beta   90.00
_cell.angle_gamma   90.00
#
_symmetry.space_group_name_H-M   'P 1'
#
loop_
_entity.id
_entity.type
_entity.pdbx_description
1 polymer ?
#
loop_
_entity_poly.entity_id
_entity_poly.type
_entity_poly.pdbx_seq_one_letter_code
_entity_poly.pdbx_strand_id
1 'polypeptide(L)'
;HLRGVLIAIQPIHIHLIATRLLSEKSTPYFFETRKKDIGKSTAEWYHEHEGTAWRKSTPHFSAITALLKETDGPYFMGGVVSYVDFIWAAVLLFFQTLGDDVFTNVLKASGDDGESFKALLEAVQPWSTRNDF
;
A
#
# COMPACT_ATOMS: atom_id res chain seq x y z
N HIS A 1 9.62 7.05 6.13
CA HIS A 1 9.30 6.49 4.81
C HIS A 1 7.91 5.83 4.76
N LEU A 2 7.63 4.80 5.57
CA LEU A 2 6.32 4.11 5.61
C LEU A 2 5.10 5.03 5.81
N ARG A 3 5.11 5.86 6.87
CA ARG A 3 4.04 6.84 7.13
C ARG A 3 3.84 7.80 5.95
N GLY A 4 4.93 8.14 5.25
CA GLY A 4 4.90 9.00 4.07
C GLY A 4 4.14 8.36 2.91
N VAL A 5 4.37 7.06 2.66
CA VAL A 5 3.60 6.29 1.66
C VAL A 5 2.11 6.37 1.98
N LEU A 6 1.73 5.93 3.19
CA LEU A 6 0.31 5.82 3.54
C LEU A 6 -0.38 7.18 3.52
N ILE A 7 0.24 8.25 4.02
CA ILE A 7 -0.35 9.61 4.00
C ILE A 7 -0.47 10.17 2.58
N ALA A 8 0.58 10.05 1.76
CA ALA A 8 0.57 10.64 0.42
C ALA A 8 -0.48 10.00 -0.50
N ILE A 9 -0.75 8.70 -0.32
CA ILE A 9 -1.65 7.91 -1.16
C ILE A 9 -3.05 7.75 -0.56
N GLN A 10 -3.39 8.43 0.54
CA GLN A 10 -4.72 8.37 1.18
C GLN A 10 -5.89 8.63 0.24
N PRO A 11 -5.86 9.63 -0.64
CA PRO A 11 -6.98 9.89 -1.53
C PRO A 11 -7.38 8.67 -2.35
N ILE A 12 -6.41 7.84 -2.72
CA ILE A 12 -6.60 6.63 -3.51
C ILE A 12 -7.16 5.51 -2.65
N HIS A 13 -6.40 5.03 -1.67
CA HIS A 13 -6.82 3.81 -0.96
C HIS A 13 -8.07 4.00 -0.10
N ILE A 14 -8.31 5.19 0.47
CA ILE A 14 -9.53 5.44 1.25
C ILE A 14 -10.78 5.33 0.37
N HIS A 15 -10.75 5.91 -0.83
CA HIS A 15 -11.87 5.78 -1.75
C HIS A 15 -12.06 4.34 -2.22
N LEU A 16 -10.96 3.68 -2.61
CA LEU A 16 -11.00 2.31 -3.15
C LEU A 16 -11.37 1.25 -2.12
N ILE A 17 -11.05 1.44 -0.83
CA ILE A 17 -11.54 0.56 0.24
C ILE A 17 -13.08 0.52 0.20
N ALA A 18 -13.72 1.68 0.17
CA ALA A 18 -15.17 1.78 0.26
C ALA A 18 -15.89 1.25 -1.00
N THR A 19 -15.27 1.38 -2.17
CA THR A 19 -15.88 1.02 -3.45
C THR A 19 -15.52 -0.37 -3.96
N ARG A 20 -14.40 -0.95 -3.51
CA ARG A 20 -13.93 -2.26 -3.97
C ARG A 20 -13.95 -3.35 -2.90
N LEU A 21 -13.77 -3.01 -1.62
CA LEU A 21 -13.51 -4.02 -0.57
C LEU A 21 -14.63 -4.17 0.45
N LEU A 22 -15.29 -3.07 0.81
CA LEU A 22 -16.29 -3.11 1.87
C LEU A 22 -17.60 -3.72 1.38
N SER A 23 -18.25 -4.48 2.26
CA SER A 23 -19.61 -4.94 2.07
C SER A 23 -20.59 -3.78 2.19
N GLU A 24 -21.77 -3.92 1.58
CA GLU A 24 -22.85 -2.93 1.63
C GLU A 24 -23.23 -2.51 3.06
N LYS A 25 -23.06 -3.41 4.04
CA LYS A 25 -23.31 -3.11 5.46
C LYS A 25 -22.31 -2.13 6.05
N SER A 26 -21.03 -2.23 5.69
CA SER A 26 -19.96 -1.42 6.25
C SER A 26 -19.74 -0.11 5.51
N THR A 27 -20.12 -0.06 4.23
CA THR A 27 -19.89 1.08 3.34
C THR A 27 -20.51 2.40 3.84
N PRO A 28 -21.78 2.47 4.32
CA PRO A 28 -22.37 3.71 4.81
C PRO A 28 -21.61 4.32 5.99
N TYR A 29 -21.27 3.50 7.00
CA TYR A 29 -20.50 3.96 8.15
C TYR A 29 -19.11 4.46 7.74
N PHE A 30 -18.46 3.76 6.80
CA PHE A 30 -17.17 4.18 6.28
C PHE A 30 -17.25 5.54 5.58
N PHE A 31 -18.21 5.75 4.67
CA PHE A 31 -18.36 7.05 4.00
C PHE A 31 -18.65 8.18 4.98
N GLU A 32 -19.54 7.98 5.95
CA GLU A 32 -19.87 9.01 6.95
C GLU A 32 -18.65 9.40 7.80
N THR A 33 -17.93 8.41 8.32
CA THR A 33 -16.72 8.68 9.14
C THR A 33 -15.63 9.35 8.32
N ARG A 34 -15.37 8.90 7.09
CA ARG A 34 -14.33 9.50 6.23
C ARG A 34 -14.74 10.90 5.77
N LYS A 35 -16.01 11.14 5.50
CA LYS A 35 -16.51 12.49 5.18
C LYS A 35 -16.28 13.46 6.34
N LYS A 36 -16.48 13.02 7.58
CA LYS A 36 -16.19 13.83 8.78
C LYS A 36 -14.69 14.15 8.90
N ASP A 37 -13.82 13.17 8.64
CA ASP A 37 -12.36 13.35 8.76
C ASP A 37 -11.76 14.17 7.61
N ILE A 38 -12.25 13.99 6.38
CA ILE A 38 -11.74 14.63 5.16
C ILE A 38 -12.41 15.99 4.93
N GLY A 39 -13.65 16.17 5.39
CA GLY A 39 -14.48 17.37 5.18
C GLY A 39 -15.27 17.38 3.86
N LYS A 40 -15.15 16.33 3.03
CA LYS A 40 -15.87 16.14 1.76
C LYS A 40 -16.04 14.65 1.44
N SER A 41 -16.75 14.30 0.37
CA SER A 41 -16.90 12.89 0.00
C SER A 41 -15.56 12.28 -0.42
N THR A 42 -15.41 10.95 -0.25
CA THR A 42 -14.19 10.25 -0.68
C THR A 42 -13.99 10.32 -2.19
N ALA A 43 -15.08 10.41 -2.97
CA ALA A 43 -15.02 10.47 -4.42
C ALA A 43 -14.51 11.85 -4.90
N GLU A 44 -15.06 12.94 -4.34
CA GLU A 44 -14.55 14.30 -4.61
C GLU A 44 -13.07 14.41 -4.24
N TRP A 45 -12.69 13.89 -3.06
CA TRP A 45 -11.31 13.92 -2.62
C TRP A 45 -10.37 13.10 -3.50
N TYR A 46 -10.82 11.92 -3.95
CA TYR A 46 -10.10 11.08 -4.91
C TYR A 46 -9.80 11.84 -6.20
N HIS A 47 -10.83 12.37 -6.87
CA HIS A 47 -10.69 13.03 -8.17
C HIS A 47 -9.82 14.30 -8.11
N GLU A 48 -9.91 15.06 -7.01
CA GLU A 48 -9.07 16.24 -6.80
C GLU A 48 -7.58 15.89 -6.66
N HIS A 49 -7.24 14.69 -6.16
CA HIS A 49 -5.89 14.39 -5.70
C HIS A 49 -5.21 13.22 -6.38
N GLU A 50 -5.90 12.31 -7.08
CA GLU A 50 -5.34 11.05 -7.60
C GLU A 50 -4.04 11.26 -8.39
N GLY A 51 -4.00 12.26 -9.27
CA GLY A 51 -2.82 12.57 -10.08
C GLY A 51 -1.63 13.07 -9.25
N THR A 52 -1.89 13.82 -8.18
CA THR A 52 -0.81 14.32 -7.30
C THR A 52 -0.41 13.32 -6.22
N ALA A 53 -1.31 12.43 -5.81
CA ALA A 53 -1.10 11.44 -4.77
C ALA A 53 0.01 10.46 -5.15
N TRP A 54 -0.03 9.90 -6.37
CA TRP A 54 1.03 9.05 -6.87
C TRP A 54 2.38 9.77 -6.89
N ARG A 55 2.45 10.95 -7.51
CA ARG A 55 3.66 11.77 -7.58
C ARG A 55 4.26 12.05 -6.19
N LYS A 56 3.43 12.35 -5.18
CA LYS A 56 3.88 12.60 -3.81
C LYS A 56 4.33 11.32 -3.10
N SER A 57 3.73 10.18 -3.43
CA SER A 57 4.06 8.89 -2.82
C SER A 57 5.33 8.25 -3.40
N THR A 58 5.64 8.50 -4.68
CA THR A 58 6.77 7.87 -5.38
C THR A 58 8.10 7.98 -4.62
N PRO A 59 8.55 9.16 -4.16
CA PRO A 59 9.81 9.25 -3.41
C PRO A 59 9.82 8.42 -2.12
N HIS A 60 8.66 8.17 -1.51
CA HIS A 60 8.56 7.34 -0.32
C HIS A 60 8.64 5.85 -0.64
N PHE A 61 8.01 5.40 -1.73
CA PHE A 61 8.17 4.03 -2.21
C PHE A 61 9.62 3.75 -2.60
N SER A 62 10.23 4.62 -3.43
CA SER A 62 11.63 4.44 -3.83
C SER A 62 12.61 4.49 -2.66
N ALA A 63 12.34 5.29 -1.62
CA ALA A 63 13.15 5.28 -0.41
C ALA A 63 13.05 3.96 0.36
N ILE A 64 11.88 3.29 0.36
CA ILE A 64 11.74 1.97 0.99
C ILE A 64 12.49 0.92 0.18
N THR A 65 12.43 0.99 -1.16
CA THR A 65 13.25 0.16 -2.04
C THR A 65 14.73 0.34 -1.76
N ALA A 66 15.20 1.58 -1.60
CA ALA A 66 16.60 1.84 -1.26
C ALA A 66 17.00 1.16 0.05
N LEU A 67 16.16 1.23 1.09
CA LEU A 67 16.40 0.55 2.37
C LEU A 67 16.45 -0.97 2.24
N LEU A 68 15.58 -1.60 1.43
CA LEU A 68 15.63 -3.04 1.16
C LEU A 68 16.93 -3.46 0.49
N LYS A 69 17.53 -2.57 -0.31
CA LYS A 69 18.76 -2.82 -1.07
C LYS A 69 20.04 -2.46 -0.31
N GLU A 70 19.95 -1.98 0.94
CA GLU A 70 21.13 -1.71 1.79
C GLU A 70 21.82 -3.00 2.25
N THR A 71 21.11 -4.14 2.19
CA THR A 71 21.60 -5.45 2.61
C THR A 71 21.36 -6.49 1.53
N ASP A 72 22.22 -7.50 1.47
CA ASP A 72 21.98 -8.66 0.59
C ASP A 72 20.89 -9.56 1.17
N GLY A 73 19.81 -9.73 0.41
CA GLY A 73 18.67 -10.59 0.75
C GLY A 73 17.32 -9.88 0.59
N PRO A 74 16.21 -10.60 0.77
CA PRO A 74 14.88 -10.06 0.50
C PRO A 74 14.30 -9.22 1.65
N TYR A 75 14.91 -9.26 2.84
CA TYR A 75 14.43 -8.58 4.04
C TYR A 75 15.21 -7.29 4.31
N PHE A 76 14.66 -6.40 5.15
CA PHE A 76 15.37 -5.19 5.60
C PHE A 76 16.65 -5.48 6.41
N MET A 77 16.79 -6.69 6.95
CA MET A 77 18.03 -7.17 7.59
C MET A 77 18.73 -8.24 6.73
N GLY A 78 18.58 -8.16 5.41
CA GLY A 78 19.16 -9.08 4.43
C GLY A 78 18.50 -10.45 4.48
N GLY A 79 19.20 -11.43 5.05
CA GLY A 79 18.72 -12.81 5.18
C GLY A 79 17.86 -13.08 6.43
N VAL A 80 17.73 -12.12 7.34
CA VAL A 80 17.00 -12.29 8.61
C VAL A 80 15.66 -11.57 8.55
N VAL A 81 14.56 -12.31 8.69
CA VAL A 81 13.22 -11.71 8.78
C VAL A 81 13.05 -10.97 10.10
N SER A 82 12.36 -9.84 10.05
CA SER A 82 12.10 -8.96 11.18
C SER A 82 10.66 -8.41 11.16
N TYR A 83 10.26 -7.69 12.20
CA TYR A 83 8.91 -7.14 12.28
C TYR A 83 8.62 -6.10 11.19
N VAL A 84 9.62 -5.34 10.74
CA VAL A 84 9.41 -4.32 9.70
C VAL A 84 9.08 -4.94 8.34
N ASP A 85 9.59 -6.14 8.07
CA ASP A 85 9.26 -6.92 6.86
C ASP A 85 7.76 -7.22 6.81
N PHE A 86 7.18 -7.66 7.92
CA PHE A 86 5.74 -7.93 8.01
C PHE A 86 4.88 -6.67 7.90
N ILE A 87 5.30 -5.55 8.50
CA ILE A 87 4.57 -4.28 8.34
C ILE A 87 4.54 -3.87 6.87
N TRP A 88 5.69 -3.92 6.20
CA TRP A 88 5.77 -3.49 4.81
C TRP A 88 5.07 -4.46 3.86
N ALA A 89 5.24 -5.76 4.06
CA ALA A 89 4.52 -6.78 3.31
C ALA A 89 3.00 -6.65 3.48
N ALA A 90 2.50 -6.40 4.70
CA ALA A 90 1.07 -6.16 4.92
C ALA A 90 0.55 -4.95 4.13
N VAL A 91 1.35 -3.89 4.01
CA VAL A 91 1.00 -2.70 3.21
C VAL A 91 0.98 -3.04 1.72
N LEU A 92 1.96 -3.80 1.22
CA LEU A 92 2.00 -4.24 -0.18
C LEU A 92 0.82 -5.15 -0.53
N LEU A 93 0.53 -6.15 0.31
CA LEU A 93 -0.62 -7.04 0.17
C LEU A 93 -1.95 -6.28 0.23
N PHE A 94 -2.05 -5.26 1.08
CA PHE A 94 -3.20 -4.38 1.11
C PHE A 94 -3.41 -3.65 -0.23
N PHE A 95 -2.34 -3.10 -0.83
CA PHE A 95 -2.45 -2.49 -2.17
C PHE A 95 -2.77 -3.50 -3.27
N GLN A 96 -2.25 -4.72 -3.18
CA GLN A 96 -2.63 -5.81 -4.09
C GLN A 96 -4.11 -6.16 -3.97
N THR A 97 -4.65 -6.18 -2.74
CA THR A 97 -6.08 -6.43 -2.48
C THR A 97 -6.96 -5.34 -3.09
N LEU A 98 -6.49 -4.09 -3.16
CA LEU A 98 -7.23 -2.99 -3.79
C LEU A 98 -7.38 -3.13 -5.31
N GLY A 99 -6.54 -3.94 -5.97
CA GLY A 99 -6.63 -4.24 -7.40
C GLY A 99 -5.29 -4.16 -8.13
N ASP A 100 -5.19 -4.91 -9.23
CA ASP A 100 -3.97 -5.01 -10.04
C ASP A 100 -3.52 -3.67 -10.63
N ASP A 101 -4.46 -2.78 -10.92
CA ASP A 101 -4.20 -1.41 -11.39
C ASP A 101 -3.45 -0.58 -10.33
N VAL A 102 -3.86 -0.71 -9.07
CA VAL A 102 -3.23 -0.03 -7.93
C VAL A 102 -1.85 -0.63 -7.68
N PHE A 103 -1.76 -1.97 -7.62
CA PHE A 103 -0.50 -2.64 -7.35
C PHE A 103 0.53 -2.39 -8.45
N THR A 104 0.12 -2.37 -9.72
CA THR A 104 0.99 -1.97 -10.84
C THR A 104 1.60 -0.59 -10.63
N ASN A 105 0.82 0.37 -10.12
CA ASN A 105 1.34 1.71 -9.81
C ASN A 105 2.28 1.72 -8.60
N VAL A 106 2.06 0.87 -7.59
CA VAL A 106 3.01 0.66 -6.49
C VAL A 106 4.35 0.12 -7.01
N LEU A 107 4.31 -0.88 -7.89
CA LEU A 107 5.52 -1.46 -8.49
C LEU A 107 6.26 -0.43 -9.34
N LYS A 108 5.57 0.42 -10.11
CA LYS A 108 6.21 1.54 -10.83
C LYS A 108 6.81 2.57 -9.89
N ALA A 109 6.13 2.87 -8.78
CA ALA A 109 6.59 3.86 -7.80
C ALA A 109 7.81 3.39 -6.98
N SER A 110 8.07 2.08 -6.93
CA SER A 110 9.22 1.50 -6.23
C SER A 110 10.58 1.97 -6.78
N GLY A 111 10.66 2.41 -8.05
CA GLY A 111 11.91 2.80 -8.68
C GLY A 111 12.81 1.64 -9.15
N ASP A 112 12.40 0.39 -8.97
CA ASP A 112 13.08 -0.82 -9.46
C ASP A 112 12.10 -1.79 -10.15
N ASP A 113 11.04 -1.26 -10.76
CA ASP A 113 9.93 -2.03 -11.37
C ASP A 113 9.29 -3.07 -10.42
N GLY A 114 9.47 -2.84 -9.11
CA GLY A 114 8.92 -3.61 -8.02
C GLY A 114 9.67 -4.90 -7.73
N GLU A 115 10.90 -5.06 -8.21
CA GLU A 115 11.74 -6.23 -7.96
C GLU A 115 11.90 -6.48 -6.45
N SER A 116 12.34 -5.47 -5.69
CA SER A 116 12.55 -5.62 -4.24
C SER A 116 11.24 -5.90 -3.48
N PHE A 117 10.12 -5.30 -3.91
CA PHE A 117 8.82 -5.54 -3.27
C PHE A 117 8.29 -6.94 -3.55
N LYS A 118 8.45 -7.46 -4.77
CA LYS A 118 8.08 -8.83 -5.13
C LYS A 118 8.94 -9.85 -4.38
N ALA A 119 10.26 -9.62 -4.29
CA ALA A 119 11.17 -10.49 -3.55
C ALA A 119 10.79 -10.56 -2.06
N LEU A 120 10.46 -9.43 -1.44
CA LEU A 120 9.95 -9.41 -0.06
C LEU A 120 8.64 -10.19 0.08
N LEU A 121 7.68 -9.96 -0.83
CA LEU A 121 6.38 -10.66 -0.80
C LEU A 121 6.51 -12.18 -0.95
N GLU A 122 7.41 -12.63 -1.83
CA GLU A 122 7.73 -14.05 -1.98
C GLU A 122 8.36 -14.60 -0.71
N ALA A 123 9.31 -13.88 -0.11
CA ALA A 123 9.98 -14.30 1.11
C ALA A 123 9.05 -14.41 2.31
N VAL A 124 8.03 -13.53 2.42
CA VAL A 124 7.04 -13.59 3.52
C VAL A 124 5.86 -14.55 3.25
N GLN A 125 5.79 -15.16 2.07
CA GLN A 125 4.67 -16.02 1.64
C GLN A 125 4.31 -17.15 2.63
N PRO A 126 5.25 -17.79 3.35
CA PRO A 126 4.93 -18.78 4.38
C PRO A 126 4.04 -18.26 5.52
N TRP A 127 4.01 -16.96 5.78
CA TRP A 127 3.20 -16.33 6.82
C TRP A 127 2.02 -15.51 6.30
N SER A 128 2.06 -15.10 5.03
CA SER A 128 1.02 -14.23 4.45
C SER A 128 -0.06 -14.97 3.66
N THR A 129 0.16 -16.25 3.36
CA THR A 129 -0.86 -17.08 2.69
C THR A 129 -2.05 -17.25 3.62
N ARG A 130 -3.27 -17.00 3.10
CA ARG A 130 -4.49 -17.18 3.88
C ARG A 130 -4.63 -18.65 4.26
N ASN A 131 -4.81 -18.91 5.55
CA ASN A 131 -5.18 -20.24 6.03
C ASN A 131 -6.67 -20.46 5.76
N ASP A 132 -6.98 -21.38 4.85
CA ASP A 132 -8.35 -21.74 4.44
C ASP A 132 -8.96 -22.88 5.30
N PHE A 133 -8.69 -22.87 6.60
CA PHE A 133 -9.31 -23.83 7.53
C PHE A 133 -10.77 -23.49 7.84
#